data_AF-A0A1I7HGK9-F1
#
_entry.id   AF-A0A1I7HGK9-F1
#
_cell.length_a   1.000
_cell.length_b   1.000
_cell.length_c   1.000
_cell.angle_alpha   90.00
_cell.angle_beta   90.00
_cell.angle_gamma   90.00
#
_symmetry.space_group_name_H-M   'P 1'
#
loop_
_entity.id
_entity.type
_entity.pdbx_description
1 polymer ?
#
loop_
_entity_poly.entity_id
_entity_poly.type
_entity_poly.pdbx_seq_one_letter_code
_entity_poly.pdbx_strand_id
1 'polypeptide(L)'
;MTSELKIPQQFPFKKELKKLLNQLLDCFDLQIIYLSELETKKHKFYIINGILERKRTSSKEQLTLLHKVENNNSHFKLQLYTKKQLRASLHNGELYFIQHCYYGQVVYQNNDNNLILSKFKDTFLLNQSKKQIKQNSNSICKGFHAIQHRFEALEYNAGTNMLLSIMITLFQHLGKLYSGQNIKFTTLNEYIQYLSSYDSEIHKFFMEGRKEVSEMLELMELLHSKPEKPPTTKIYRSDFYEMFVVVQILFKKYNELSNRMLTSCREFKQEYTQPAFEVKEPKLHQPFEIAIQKVVDFLREHYQIHAMLLINKQQESYNSTKLFGTKTAPEHFTFSATAFLIVHQTIPINPSQLTDLVYNHMNKQMKIYFTWSTLSKVREQADYGNNFLYRVLQTDNVIFKEDDQLTKDFDRAPYYYIQMWEKLQKRWQDRFDRALYLQELTHALDNEHDYIANMALFENAIVQACIGLLAVFWEYKPSYTSLDYLMHLCNDFTDLPKDIFWNSSYMSARNYNLITQSKNHLRHGCPYKISEKDNDQVYKLCDRFITAAGKEVNKHLDYLKIQCFERETPLFTKSS
;
A
#
# COMPACT_ATOMS: atom_id res chain seq x y z
N MET A 1 15.70 -46.33 16.47
CA MET A 1 15.90 -45.15 17.33
C MET A 1 14.73 -44.22 17.10
N THR A 2 13.91 -44.04 18.12
CA THR A 2 12.55 -43.46 18.04
C THR A 2 12.61 -41.95 17.87
N SER A 3 12.29 -41.45 16.68
CA SER A 3 12.03 -40.03 16.44
C SER A 3 10.77 -39.61 17.21
N GLU A 4 10.93 -38.77 18.24
CA GLU A 4 9.81 -38.32 19.07
C GLU A 4 8.91 -37.32 18.33
N LEU A 5 7.61 -37.61 18.32
CA LEU A 5 6.58 -36.68 17.81
C LEU A 5 6.42 -35.50 18.78
N LYS A 6 6.71 -34.29 18.29
CA LYS A 6 6.65 -33.03 19.06
C LYS A 6 5.27 -32.38 18.95
N ILE A 7 4.23 -33.07 19.42
CA ILE A 7 2.85 -32.53 19.38
C ILE A 7 2.65 -31.54 20.54
N PRO A 8 2.11 -30.32 20.28
CA PRO A 8 1.84 -29.34 21.34
C PRO A 8 0.96 -29.92 22.46
N GLN A 9 1.27 -29.53 23.71
CA GLN A 9 0.67 -30.17 24.89
C GLN A 9 -0.84 -29.96 25.01
N GLN A 10 -1.35 -28.81 24.54
CA GLN A 10 -2.76 -28.38 24.61
C GLN A 10 -3.47 -28.44 23.23
N PHE A 11 -3.21 -29.46 22.41
CA PHE A 11 -3.85 -29.58 21.09
C PHE A 11 -5.20 -30.34 21.15
N PRO A 12 -6.32 -29.77 20.67
CA PRO A 12 -7.66 -30.34 20.83
C PRO A 12 -7.85 -31.72 20.18
N PHE A 13 -7.06 -32.05 19.13
CA PHE A 13 -7.16 -33.33 18.40
C PHE A 13 -5.90 -34.20 18.56
N LYS A 14 -5.21 -34.14 19.71
CA LYS A 14 -3.89 -34.77 19.94
C LYS A 14 -3.85 -36.28 19.63
N LYS A 15 -4.89 -37.03 20.00
CA LYS A 15 -4.97 -38.48 19.78
C LYS A 15 -5.13 -38.83 18.29
N GLU A 16 -5.99 -38.10 17.59
CA GLU A 16 -6.24 -38.26 16.16
C GLU A 16 -5.02 -37.86 15.34
N LEU A 17 -4.41 -36.71 15.65
CA LEU A 17 -3.18 -36.26 15.01
C LEU A 17 -2.05 -37.28 15.20
N LYS A 18 -1.88 -37.87 16.38
CA LYS A 18 -0.84 -38.89 16.62
C LYS A 18 -1.08 -40.14 15.76
N LYS A 19 -2.33 -40.61 15.66
CA LYS A 19 -2.69 -41.76 14.81
C LYS A 19 -2.44 -41.45 13.33
N LEU A 20 -2.83 -40.27 12.90
CA LEU A 20 -2.63 -39.76 11.54
C LEU A 20 -1.14 -39.67 11.17
N LEU A 21 -0.32 -39.06 12.05
CA LEU A 21 1.12 -38.92 11.84
C LEU A 21 1.81 -40.30 11.77
N ASN A 22 1.42 -41.26 12.61
CA ASN A 22 1.95 -42.61 12.54
C ASN A 22 1.59 -43.29 11.20
N GLN A 23 0.33 -43.19 10.76
CA GLN A 23 -0.10 -43.73 9.46
C GLN A 23 0.68 -43.11 8.28
N LEU A 24 0.98 -41.81 8.36
CA LEU A 24 1.76 -41.11 7.35
C LEU A 24 3.23 -41.55 7.34
N LEU A 25 3.83 -41.73 8.51
CA LEU A 25 5.21 -42.21 8.63
C LEU A 25 5.36 -43.67 8.18
N ASP A 26 4.33 -44.50 8.38
CA ASP A 26 4.31 -45.88 7.89
C ASP A 26 4.17 -45.95 6.36
N CYS A 27 3.45 -44.99 5.76
CA CYS A 27 3.16 -44.97 4.32
C CYS A 27 4.18 -44.16 3.48
N PHE A 28 4.88 -43.21 4.07
CA PHE A 28 5.73 -42.24 3.37
C PHE A 28 7.07 -42.03 4.06
N ASP A 29 8.14 -41.99 3.25
CA ASP A 29 9.50 -41.61 3.69
C ASP A 29 9.59 -40.09 3.94
N LEU A 30 8.99 -39.63 5.04
CA LEU A 30 8.90 -38.22 5.42
C LEU A 30 10.14 -37.78 6.21
N GLN A 31 10.69 -36.62 5.83
CA GLN A 31 11.81 -35.99 6.53
C GLN A 31 11.34 -35.04 7.62
N ILE A 32 10.34 -34.23 7.32
CA ILE A 32 9.81 -33.18 8.20
C ILE A 32 8.31 -33.09 8.00
N ILE A 33 7.57 -32.94 9.10
CA ILE A 33 6.14 -32.64 9.08
C ILE A 33 5.90 -31.33 9.81
N TYR A 34 5.24 -30.39 9.13
CA TYR A 34 4.78 -29.13 9.71
C TYR A 34 3.28 -29.19 9.99
N LEU A 35 2.89 -28.60 11.10
CA LEU A 35 1.52 -28.37 11.50
C LEU A 35 1.28 -26.87 11.57
N SER A 36 0.19 -26.42 10.97
CA SER A 36 -0.25 -25.02 11.07
C SER A 36 -1.77 -24.96 11.15
N GLU A 37 -2.28 -23.89 11.74
CA GLU A 37 -3.71 -23.63 11.83
C GLU A 37 -4.12 -22.67 10.72
N LEU A 38 -5.29 -22.92 10.12
CA LEU A 38 -5.94 -21.99 9.22
C LEU A 38 -7.36 -21.73 9.73
N GLU A 39 -7.58 -20.53 10.24
CA GLU A 39 -8.87 -20.06 10.71
C GLU A 39 -9.60 -19.34 9.58
N THR A 40 -10.73 -19.90 9.16
CA THR A 40 -11.71 -19.19 8.32
C THR A 40 -12.84 -18.70 9.20
N LYS A 41 -13.60 -17.68 8.75
CA LYS A 41 -14.71 -17.07 9.52
C LYS A 41 -15.76 -18.08 10.07
N LYS A 42 -15.81 -19.30 9.55
CA LYS A 42 -16.79 -20.34 9.95
C LYS A 42 -16.19 -21.65 10.43
N HIS A 43 -14.94 -21.97 10.08
CA HIS A 43 -14.32 -23.25 10.41
C HIS A 43 -12.82 -23.12 10.68
N LYS A 44 -12.33 -23.84 11.69
CA LYS A 44 -10.91 -24.07 11.95
C LYS A 44 -10.49 -25.40 11.34
N PHE A 45 -9.47 -25.37 10.49
CA PHE A 45 -8.83 -26.59 9.98
C PHE A 45 -7.33 -26.55 10.24
N TYR A 46 -6.73 -27.73 10.38
CA TYR A 46 -5.30 -27.89 10.58
C TYR A 46 -4.64 -28.40 9.31
N ILE A 47 -3.62 -27.67 8.86
CA ILE A 47 -2.84 -28.02 7.67
C ILE A 47 -1.61 -28.80 8.10
N ILE A 48 -1.46 -29.98 7.53
CA ILE A 48 -0.32 -30.89 7.75
C ILE A 48 0.49 -30.95 6.46
N ASN A 49 1.70 -30.41 6.49
CA ASN A 49 2.63 -30.42 5.36
C ASN A 49 3.76 -31.42 5.58
N GLY A 50 3.79 -32.49 4.78
CA GLY A 50 4.85 -33.49 4.81
C GLY A 50 5.91 -33.28 3.73
N ILE A 51 7.20 -33.35 4.09
CA ILE A 51 8.33 -33.20 3.16
C ILE A 51 8.98 -34.55 2.85
N LEU A 52 9.00 -34.94 1.58
CA LEU A 52 9.55 -36.20 1.06
C LEU A 52 11.03 -36.07 0.63
N GLU A 53 11.81 -37.14 0.85
CA GLU A 53 13.24 -37.21 0.54
C GLU A 53 13.56 -37.44 -0.95
N ARG A 54 12.79 -38.28 -1.65
CA ARG A 54 12.97 -38.58 -3.08
C ARG A 54 11.64 -38.53 -3.83
N LYS A 55 11.69 -38.20 -5.12
CA LYS A 55 10.59 -38.43 -6.09
C LYS A 55 10.36 -39.94 -6.21
N ARG A 56 9.69 -40.58 -5.26
CA ARG A 56 8.82 -41.68 -5.64
C ARG A 56 7.58 -40.98 -6.17
N THR A 57 7.37 -41.09 -7.48
CA THR A 57 6.09 -40.77 -8.11
C THR A 57 5.01 -41.41 -7.25
N SER A 58 4.18 -40.57 -6.63
CA SER A 58 3.04 -41.04 -5.87
C SER A 58 2.24 -41.96 -6.78
N SER A 59 2.22 -43.27 -6.49
CA SER A 59 1.35 -44.18 -7.25
C SER A 59 -0.09 -43.71 -7.02
N LYS A 60 -0.99 -43.93 -7.99
CA LYS A 60 -2.43 -43.60 -7.84
C LYS A 60 -3.00 -44.15 -6.52
N GLU A 61 -2.45 -45.25 -6.01
CA GLU A 61 -2.77 -45.88 -4.72
C GLU A 61 -2.43 -44.99 -3.51
N GLN A 62 -1.29 -44.29 -3.52
CA GLN A 62 -0.89 -43.38 -2.43
C GLN A 62 -1.75 -42.12 -2.37
N LEU A 63 -2.17 -41.57 -3.53
CA LEU A 63 -3.15 -40.48 -3.57
C LEU A 63 -4.54 -40.92 -3.08
N THR A 64 -4.93 -42.16 -3.40
CA THR A 64 -6.19 -42.74 -2.92
C THR A 64 -6.17 -42.96 -1.40
N LEU A 65 -5.02 -43.35 -0.84
CA LEU A 65 -4.81 -43.44 0.61
C LEU A 65 -4.86 -42.07 1.29
N LEU A 66 -4.25 -41.03 0.70
CA LEU A 66 -4.32 -39.66 1.21
C LEU A 66 -5.77 -39.15 1.25
N HIS A 67 -6.53 -39.35 0.17
CA HIS A 67 -7.95 -38.97 0.13
C HIS A 67 -8.81 -39.79 1.11
N LYS A 68 -8.52 -41.09 1.31
CA LYS A 68 -9.19 -41.89 2.36
C LYS A 68 -8.90 -41.35 3.75
N VAL A 69 -7.66 -40.95 4.01
CA VAL A 69 -7.20 -40.42 5.29
C VAL A 69 -7.78 -39.02 5.56
N GLU A 70 -7.87 -38.15 4.55
CA GLU A 70 -8.54 -36.84 4.61
C GLU A 70 -10.05 -36.97 4.79
N ASN A 71 -10.71 -37.87 4.05
CA ASN A 71 -12.17 -38.09 4.19
C ASN A 71 -12.55 -38.63 5.58
N ASN A 72 -11.66 -39.40 6.21
CA ASN A 72 -11.88 -39.89 7.57
C ASN A 72 -11.62 -38.83 8.64
N ASN A 73 -10.96 -37.71 8.32
CA ASN A 73 -10.64 -36.64 9.27
C ASN A 73 -10.80 -35.26 8.62
N SER A 74 -12.04 -34.77 8.49
CA SER A 74 -12.38 -33.52 7.80
C SER A 74 -11.73 -32.25 8.36
N HIS A 75 -11.25 -32.30 9.62
CA HIS A 75 -10.55 -31.19 10.28
C HIS A 75 -9.07 -31.06 9.87
N PHE A 76 -8.50 -32.05 9.18
CA PHE A 76 -7.11 -32.02 8.70
C PHE A 76 -7.05 -31.94 7.18
N LYS A 77 -6.22 -31.04 6.66
CA LYS A 77 -5.86 -30.96 5.24
C LYS A 77 -4.41 -31.34 5.07
N LEU A 78 -4.14 -32.30 4.19
CA LEU A 78 -2.83 -32.92 4.13
C LEU A 78 -2.18 -32.74 2.76
N GLN A 79 -0.97 -32.19 2.76
CA GLN A 79 -0.24 -31.88 1.53
C GLN A 79 1.20 -32.38 1.62
N LEU A 80 1.65 -33.04 0.56
CA LEU A 80 2.99 -33.60 0.47
C LEU A 80 3.82 -32.87 -0.58
N TYR A 81 5.05 -32.52 -0.22
CA TYR A 81 5.99 -31.82 -1.11
C TYR A 81 7.37 -32.44 -1.06
N THR A 82 8.13 -32.20 -2.12
CA THR A 82 9.55 -32.54 -2.15
C THR A 82 10.39 -31.42 -1.55
N LYS A 83 11.56 -31.78 -1.01
CA LYS A 83 12.58 -30.81 -0.56
C LYS A 83 12.95 -29.78 -1.64
N LYS A 84 12.97 -30.19 -2.92
CA LYS A 84 13.25 -29.30 -4.06
C LYS A 84 12.13 -28.27 -4.26
N GLN A 85 10.87 -28.68 -4.17
CA GLN A 85 9.72 -27.78 -4.28
C GLN A 85 9.72 -26.76 -3.14
N LEU A 86 9.85 -27.21 -1.88
CA LEU A 86 9.91 -26.31 -0.72
C LEU A 86 11.00 -25.23 -0.88
N ARG A 87 12.22 -25.62 -1.28
CA ARG A 87 13.32 -24.66 -1.45
C ARG A 87 13.07 -23.66 -2.59
N ALA A 88 12.54 -24.13 -3.72
CA ALA A 88 12.23 -23.26 -4.86
C ALA A 88 11.10 -22.29 -4.50
N SER A 89 10.05 -22.78 -3.85
CA SER A 89 8.90 -21.98 -3.43
C SER A 89 9.26 -20.91 -2.39
N LEU A 90 10.10 -21.23 -1.41
CA LEU A 90 10.61 -20.23 -0.45
C LEU A 90 11.48 -19.18 -1.12
N HIS A 91 12.37 -19.57 -2.05
CA HIS A 91 13.18 -18.64 -2.81
C HIS A 91 12.34 -17.67 -3.66
N ASN A 92 11.23 -18.16 -4.20
CA ASN A 92 10.29 -17.38 -5.00
C ASN A 92 9.34 -16.50 -4.17
N GLY A 93 9.35 -16.63 -2.83
CA GLY A 93 8.50 -15.86 -1.94
C GLY A 93 7.06 -16.37 -1.84
N GLU A 94 6.80 -17.65 -2.11
CA GLU A 94 5.43 -18.20 -2.08
C GLU A 94 4.87 -18.20 -0.66
N LEU A 95 3.83 -17.39 -0.43
CA LEU A 95 3.25 -17.13 0.89
C LEU A 95 2.79 -18.39 1.63
N TYR A 96 2.22 -19.37 0.92
CA TYR A 96 1.78 -20.63 1.52
C TYR A 96 2.90 -21.32 2.30
N PHE A 97 4.08 -21.47 1.69
CA PHE A 97 5.20 -22.15 2.34
C PHE A 97 5.83 -21.31 3.44
N ILE A 98 5.77 -19.98 3.35
CA ILE A 98 6.24 -19.10 4.42
C ILE A 98 5.32 -19.25 5.63
N GLN A 99 4.01 -19.17 5.45
CA GLN A 99 3.05 -19.28 6.54
C GLN A 99 3.05 -20.69 7.16
N HIS A 100 2.94 -21.73 6.34
CA HIS A 100 2.63 -23.08 6.82
C HIS A 100 3.87 -23.98 6.99
N CYS A 101 5.03 -23.60 6.46
CA CYS A 101 6.28 -24.36 6.63
C CYS A 101 7.39 -23.54 7.31
N TYR A 102 7.54 -22.24 7.03
CA TYR A 102 8.58 -21.42 7.68
C TYR A 102 8.15 -21.01 9.09
N TYR A 103 6.93 -20.49 9.25
CA TYR A 103 6.32 -20.18 10.56
C TYR A 103 5.51 -21.35 11.15
N GLY A 104 5.33 -22.44 10.39
CA GLY A 104 4.61 -23.62 10.85
C GLY A 104 5.37 -24.40 11.93
N GLN A 105 4.63 -25.06 12.82
CA GLN A 105 5.21 -25.84 13.91
C GLN A 105 5.72 -27.20 13.41
N VAL A 106 6.98 -27.51 13.68
CA VAL A 106 7.55 -28.83 13.35
C VAL A 106 7.06 -29.88 14.36
N VAL A 107 6.23 -30.82 13.90
CA VAL A 107 5.70 -31.93 14.70
C VAL A 107 6.53 -33.22 14.55
N TYR A 108 7.28 -33.33 13.46
CA TYR A 108 8.19 -34.45 13.20
C TYR A 108 9.41 -33.99 12.41
N GLN A 109 10.60 -34.49 12.77
CA GLN A 109 11.84 -34.26 12.05
C GLN A 109 12.74 -35.49 12.16
N ASN A 110 13.31 -35.93 11.03
CA ASN A 110 14.36 -36.93 11.00
C ASN A 110 15.73 -36.28 11.29
N ASN A 111 16.53 -36.89 12.17
CA ASN A 111 17.73 -36.31 12.80
C ASN A 111 18.86 -35.91 11.81
N ASP A 112 18.84 -36.42 10.58
CA ASP A 112 19.93 -36.25 9.60
C ASP A 112 19.86 -35.00 8.71
N ASN A 113 18.89 -34.10 8.91
CA ASN A 113 18.71 -32.94 8.02
C ASN A 113 18.97 -31.58 8.68
N ASN A 114 20.00 -30.89 8.19
CA ASN A 114 20.16 -29.44 8.32
C ASN A 114 18.85 -28.75 7.92
N LEU A 115 18.23 -28.00 8.84
CA LEU A 115 16.98 -27.27 8.64
C LEU A 115 17.09 -26.42 7.37
N ILE A 116 16.38 -26.81 6.30
CA ILE A 116 16.34 -26.09 5.01
C ILE A 116 15.99 -24.60 5.24
N LEU A 117 15.17 -24.35 6.25
CA LEU A 117 14.68 -23.04 6.67
C LEU A 117 15.77 -22.14 7.26
N SER A 118 16.80 -22.70 7.92
CA SER A 118 17.88 -21.92 8.57
C SER A 118 18.71 -21.05 7.61
N LYS A 119 18.60 -21.31 6.30
CA LYS A 119 19.34 -20.56 5.26
C LYS A 119 18.62 -19.30 4.78
N PHE A 120 17.36 -19.09 5.17
CA PHE A 120 16.56 -17.96 4.72
C PHE A 120 16.36 -16.94 5.85
N LYS A 121 16.52 -15.65 5.53
CA LYS A 121 16.20 -14.53 6.44
C LYS A 121 14.76 -14.07 6.24
N ASP A 122 14.05 -13.77 7.32
CA ASP A 122 12.66 -13.27 7.29
C ASP A 122 12.47 -12.07 6.35
N THR A 123 13.39 -11.10 6.41
CA THR A 123 13.35 -9.89 5.59
C THR A 123 13.44 -10.20 4.11
N PHE A 124 14.24 -11.20 3.72
CA PHE A 124 14.34 -11.65 2.34
C PHE A 124 13.06 -12.32 1.87
N LEU A 125 12.51 -13.26 2.66
CA LEU A 125 11.29 -13.98 2.32
C LEU A 125 10.09 -13.03 2.16
N LEU A 126 9.86 -12.15 3.13
CA LEU A 126 8.73 -11.20 3.09
C LEU A 126 8.86 -10.19 1.94
N ASN A 127 10.07 -9.72 1.63
CA ASN A 127 10.29 -8.82 0.50
C ASN A 127 10.06 -9.53 -0.84
N GLN A 128 10.48 -10.80 -0.96
CA GLN A 128 10.20 -11.60 -2.16
C GLN A 128 8.71 -11.89 -2.31
N SER A 129 7.99 -12.21 -1.24
CA SER A 129 6.52 -12.36 -1.29
C SER A 129 5.82 -11.09 -1.74
N LYS A 130 6.21 -9.92 -1.21
CA LYS A 130 5.66 -8.63 -1.67
C LYS A 130 5.91 -8.42 -3.16
N LYS A 131 7.12 -8.74 -3.62
CA LYS A 131 7.48 -8.62 -5.04
C LYS A 131 6.65 -9.55 -5.91
N GLN A 132 6.47 -10.81 -5.49
CA GLN A 132 5.68 -11.81 -6.22
C GLN A 132 4.20 -11.43 -6.31
N ILE A 133 3.59 -11.00 -5.19
CA ILE A 133 2.20 -10.53 -5.17
C ILE A 133 2.03 -9.33 -6.11
N LYS A 134 2.94 -8.34 -6.02
CA LYS A 134 2.93 -7.17 -6.90
C LYS A 134 3.08 -7.56 -8.37
N GLN A 135 3.95 -8.52 -8.70
CA GLN A 135 4.13 -9.01 -10.06
C GLN A 135 2.85 -9.69 -10.59
N ASN A 136 2.24 -10.58 -9.80
CA ASN A 136 0.99 -11.25 -10.16
C ASN A 136 -0.14 -10.23 -10.38
N SER A 137 -0.35 -9.31 -9.43
CA SER A 137 -1.39 -8.28 -9.52
C SER A 137 -1.15 -7.35 -10.72
N ASN A 138 0.08 -6.92 -10.97
CA ASN A 138 0.41 -6.11 -12.15
C ASN A 138 0.12 -6.84 -13.46
N SER A 139 0.40 -8.14 -13.54
CA SER A 139 0.10 -8.95 -14.73
C SER A 139 -1.41 -9.02 -14.99
N ILE A 140 -2.21 -9.23 -13.94
CA ILE A 140 -3.67 -9.27 -14.03
C ILE A 140 -4.23 -7.90 -14.43
N CYS A 141 -3.73 -6.81 -13.84
CA CYS A 141 -4.13 -5.44 -14.18
C CYS A 141 -3.83 -5.07 -15.63
N LYS A 142 -2.67 -5.51 -16.19
CA LYS A 142 -2.38 -5.36 -17.62
C LYS A 142 -3.40 -6.09 -18.48
N GLY A 143 -3.82 -7.28 -18.06
CA GLY A 143 -4.89 -8.04 -18.71
C GLY A 143 -6.21 -7.28 -18.72
N PHE A 144 -6.63 -6.72 -17.58
CA PHE A 144 -7.84 -5.90 -17.51
C PHE A 144 -7.78 -4.65 -18.40
N HIS A 145 -6.63 -3.99 -18.50
CA HIS A 145 -6.47 -2.86 -19.40
C HIS A 145 -6.61 -3.25 -20.87
N ALA A 146 -6.04 -4.39 -21.27
CA ALA A 146 -6.22 -4.94 -22.61
C ALA A 146 -7.70 -5.26 -22.90
N ILE A 147 -8.43 -5.79 -21.91
CA ILE A 147 -9.86 -6.08 -22.02
C ILE A 147 -10.68 -4.79 -22.17
N GLN A 148 -10.34 -3.73 -21.44
CA GLN A 148 -11.00 -2.44 -21.57
C GLN A 148 -10.85 -1.85 -22.98
N HIS A 149 -9.64 -1.90 -23.56
CA HIS A 149 -9.42 -1.47 -24.94
C HIS A 149 -10.26 -2.30 -25.93
N ARG A 150 -10.41 -3.61 -25.71
CA ARG A 150 -11.27 -4.48 -26.54
C ARG A 150 -12.76 -4.19 -26.37
N PHE A 151 -13.18 -3.81 -25.17
CA PHE A 151 -14.55 -3.39 -24.88
C PHE A 151 -14.91 -2.09 -25.62
N GLU A 152 -14.01 -1.11 -25.61
CA GLU A 152 -14.16 0.15 -26.35
C GLU A 152 -14.19 -0.07 -27.88
N ALA A 153 -13.38 -1.01 -28.38
CA ALA A 153 -13.37 -1.45 -29.77
C ALA A 153 -14.56 -2.34 -30.17
N LEU A 154 -15.51 -2.61 -29.27
CA LEU A 154 -16.68 -3.50 -29.47
C LEU A 154 -16.30 -4.96 -29.81
N GLU A 155 -15.10 -5.40 -29.45
CA GLU A 155 -14.57 -6.75 -29.70
C GLU A 155 -14.85 -7.71 -28.52
N TYR A 156 -16.13 -7.92 -28.21
CA TYR A 156 -16.55 -8.66 -27.00
C TYR A 156 -16.08 -10.12 -26.96
N ASN A 157 -16.03 -10.81 -28.10
CA ASN A 157 -15.56 -12.20 -28.16
C ASN A 157 -14.08 -12.31 -27.78
N ALA A 158 -13.24 -11.44 -28.32
CA ALA A 158 -11.81 -11.41 -28.01
C ALA A 158 -11.57 -11.03 -26.54
N GLY A 159 -12.30 -10.03 -26.02
CA GLY A 159 -12.20 -9.66 -24.61
C GLY A 159 -12.71 -10.76 -23.66
N THR A 160 -13.71 -11.56 -24.06
CA THR A 160 -14.23 -12.69 -23.25
C THR A 160 -13.19 -13.80 -23.10
N ASN A 161 -12.46 -14.12 -24.18
CA ASN A 161 -11.35 -15.07 -24.11
C ASN A 161 -10.22 -14.57 -23.19
N MET A 162 -9.94 -13.27 -23.22
CA MET A 162 -8.99 -12.65 -22.29
C MET A 162 -9.49 -12.71 -20.84
N LEU A 163 -10.78 -12.43 -20.60
CA LEU A 163 -11.40 -12.54 -19.28
C LEU A 163 -11.27 -13.95 -18.71
N LEU A 164 -11.52 -14.98 -19.52
CA LEU A 164 -11.35 -16.36 -19.12
C LEU A 164 -9.89 -16.68 -18.77
N SER A 165 -8.95 -16.23 -19.58
CA SER A 165 -7.51 -16.43 -19.30
C SER A 165 -7.10 -15.81 -17.96
N ILE A 166 -7.61 -14.61 -17.66
CA ILE A 166 -7.39 -13.95 -16.36
C ILE A 166 -8.05 -14.75 -15.24
N MET A 167 -9.29 -15.22 -15.43
CA MET A 167 -10.01 -16.00 -14.43
C MET A 167 -9.27 -17.30 -14.07
N ILE A 168 -8.80 -18.04 -15.07
CA ILE A 168 -7.98 -19.26 -14.86
C ILE A 168 -6.69 -18.91 -14.11
N THR A 169 -6.03 -17.82 -14.50
CA THR A 169 -4.81 -17.34 -13.82
C THR A 169 -5.08 -17.00 -12.35
N LEU A 170 -6.21 -16.35 -12.06
CA LEU A 170 -6.65 -16.05 -10.70
C LEU A 170 -6.92 -17.32 -9.89
N PHE A 171 -7.62 -18.29 -10.46
CA PHE A 171 -7.82 -19.58 -9.79
C PHE A 171 -6.52 -20.31 -9.50
N GLN A 172 -5.55 -20.27 -10.42
CA GLN A 172 -4.21 -20.82 -10.18
C GLN A 172 -3.48 -20.10 -9.05
N HIS A 173 -3.57 -18.77 -8.99
CA HIS A 173 -2.96 -17.99 -7.92
C HIS A 173 -3.63 -18.25 -6.56
N LEU A 174 -4.95 -18.31 -6.50
CA LEU A 174 -5.70 -18.70 -5.31
C LEU A 174 -5.36 -20.12 -4.87
N GLY A 175 -5.28 -21.06 -5.81
CA GLY A 175 -4.83 -22.43 -5.55
C GLY A 175 -3.44 -22.46 -4.91
N LYS A 176 -2.48 -21.69 -5.44
CA LYS A 176 -1.15 -21.55 -4.84
C LYS A 176 -1.17 -20.95 -3.43
N LEU A 177 -2.08 -20.01 -3.14
CA LEU A 177 -2.19 -19.44 -1.79
C LEU A 177 -2.78 -20.45 -0.79
N TYR A 178 -3.73 -21.28 -1.21
CA TYR A 178 -4.37 -22.26 -0.33
C TYR A 178 -3.62 -23.59 -0.19
N SER A 179 -2.85 -23.99 -1.20
CA SER A 179 -2.21 -25.31 -1.22
C SER A 179 -0.76 -25.33 -1.71
N GLY A 180 -0.15 -24.18 -2.01
CA GLY A 180 1.23 -24.13 -2.52
C GLY A 180 1.45 -24.88 -3.84
N GLN A 181 0.40 -25.37 -4.50
CA GLN A 181 0.48 -26.14 -5.73
C GLN A 181 -0.01 -25.32 -6.92
N ASN A 182 0.60 -25.53 -8.08
CA ASN A 182 0.12 -24.95 -9.32
C ASN A 182 -0.93 -25.89 -9.93
N ILE A 183 -2.19 -25.61 -9.62
CA ILE A 183 -3.30 -26.48 -9.97
C ILE A 183 -3.72 -26.21 -11.41
N LYS A 184 -3.91 -27.27 -12.20
CA LYS A 184 -4.42 -27.17 -13.56
C LYS A 184 -5.61 -28.10 -13.70
N PHE A 185 -6.78 -27.51 -13.83
CA PHE A 185 -8.03 -28.20 -14.13
C PHE A 185 -8.48 -27.92 -15.55
N THR A 186 -9.33 -28.81 -16.06
CA THR A 186 -9.89 -28.73 -17.41
C THR A 186 -11.14 -27.87 -17.48
N THR A 187 -11.90 -27.79 -16.39
CA THR A 187 -13.12 -26.98 -16.30
C THR A 187 -13.04 -25.96 -15.17
N LEU A 188 -13.75 -24.83 -15.31
CA LEU A 188 -13.91 -23.82 -14.26
C LEU A 188 -14.65 -24.40 -13.05
N ASN A 189 -15.60 -25.31 -13.28
CA ASN A 189 -16.31 -25.96 -12.19
C ASN A 189 -15.36 -26.78 -11.28
N GLU A 190 -14.37 -27.47 -11.84
CA GLU A 190 -13.32 -28.14 -11.07
C GLU A 190 -12.50 -27.16 -10.22
N TYR A 191 -12.13 -25.98 -10.76
CA TYR A 191 -11.47 -24.93 -9.98
C TYR A 191 -12.36 -24.44 -8.83
N ILE A 192 -13.64 -24.19 -9.10
CA ILE A 192 -14.60 -23.69 -8.10
C ILE A 192 -14.80 -24.72 -6.99
N GLN A 193 -15.02 -26.00 -7.33
CA GLN A 193 -15.18 -27.07 -6.35
C GLN A 193 -13.94 -27.26 -5.48
N TYR A 194 -12.75 -27.23 -6.10
CA TYR A 194 -11.49 -27.33 -5.36
C TYR A 194 -11.33 -26.18 -4.35
N LEU A 195 -11.51 -24.93 -4.80
CA LEU A 195 -11.36 -23.75 -3.94
C LEU A 195 -12.45 -23.67 -2.87
N SER A 196 -13.66 -24.15 -3.18
CA SER A 196 -14.78 -24.26 -2.22
C SER A 196 -14.44 -25.13 -1.01
N SER A 197 -13.53 -26.10 -1.17
CA SER A 197 -13.09 -26.95 -0.06
C SER A 197 -12.20 -26.23 0.97
N TYR A 198 -11.65 -25.06 0.62
CA TYR A 198 -10.86 -24.19 1.49
C TYR A 198 -11.63 -22.96 1.94
N ASP A 199 -12.49 -22.42 1.07
CA ASP A 199 -13.26 -21.21 1.34
C ASP A 199 -14.71 -21.35 0.86
N SER A 200 -15.61 -21.55 1.80
CA SER A 200 -17.06 -21.63 1.54
C SER A 200 -17.63 -20.37 0.90
N GLU A 201 -17.00 -19.19 1.05
CA GLU A 201 -17.46 -17.96 0.40
C GLU A 201 -17.23 -17.99 -1.12
N ILE A 202 -16.28 -18.79 -1.62
CA ILE A 202 -16.09 -19.00 -3.07
C ILE A 202 -17.25 -19.84 -3.61
N HIS A 203 -17.64 -20.89 -2.88
CA HIS A 203 -18.80 -21.71 -3.24
C HIS A 203 -20.09 -20.88 -3.31
N LYS A 204 -20.36 -20.09 -2.27
CA LYS A 204 -21.54 -19.22 -2.21
C LYS A 204 -21.59 -18.23 -3.36
N PHE A 205 -20.43 -17.66 -3.72
CA PHE A 205 -20.32 -16.69 -4.80
C PHE A 205 -20.68 -17.29 -6.17
N PHE A 206 -20.25 -18.52 -6.47
CA PHE A 206 -20.49 -19.14 -7.77
C PHE A 206 -21.75 -20.02 -7.84
N MET A 207 -22.23 -20.58 -6.71
CA MET A 207 -23.27 -21.62 -6.68
C MET A 207 -24.58 -21.19 -5.99
N GLU A 208 -24.55 -20.29 -4.99
CA GLU A 208 -25.78 -19.88 -4.27
C GLU A 208 -26.42 -18.59 -4.84
N GLY A 209 -25.78 -17.94 -5.82
CA GLY A 209 -26.18 -16.63 -6.33
C GLY A 209 -26.39 -16.57 -7.83
N ARG A 210 -27.59 -16.96 -8.28
CA ARG A 210 -28.25 -16.61 -9.57
C ARG A 210 -27.92 -17.50 -10.78
N LYS A 211 -28.97 -17.88 -11.52
CA LYS A 211 -28.91 -18.65 -12.78
C LYS A 211 -27.96 -18.00 -13.80
N GLU A 212 -27.87 -16.67 -13.79
CA GLU A 212 -27.03 -15.87 -14.69
C GLU A 212 -25.52 -16.21 -14.59
N VAL A 213 -25.00 -16.55 -13.41
CA VAL A 213 -23.55 -16.83 -13.22
C VAL A 213 -23.18 -18.22 -13.75
N SER A 214 -24.07 -19.21 -13.59
CA SER A 214 -23.85 -20.56 -14.13
C SER A 214 -23.88 -20.56 -15.66
N GLU A 215 -24.88 -19.89 -16.25
CA GLU A 215 -25.01 -19.73 -17.71
C GLU A 215 -23.81 -18.97 -18.30
N MET A 216 -23.29 -17.97 -17.57
CA MET A 216 -22.07 -17.26 -17.94
C MET A 216 -20.84 -18.17 -17.97
N LEU A 217 -20.61 -18.98 -16.93
CA LEU A 217 -19.45 -19.87 -16.86
C LEU A 217 -19.48 -20.90 -17.99
N GLU A 218 -20.65 -21.46 -18.27
CA GLU A 218 -20.86 -22.37 -19.41
C GLU A 218 -20.58 -21.66 -20.75
N LEU A 219 -21.01 -20.41 -20.90
CA LEU A 219 -20.74 -19.62 -22.11
C LEU A 219 -19.25 -19.32 -22.29
N MET A 220 -18.53 -18.99 -21.21
CA MET A 220 -17.08 -18.77 -21.26
C MET A 220 -16.31 -20.05 -21.60
N GLU A 221 -16.69 -21.20 -21.03
CA GLU A 221 -16.09 -22.49 -21.35
C GLU A 221 -16.35 -22.92 -22.80
N LEU A 222 -17.58 -22.71 -23.30
CA LEU A 222 -17.96 -23.02 -24.68
C LEU A 222 -17.08 -22.26 -25.68
N LEU A 223 -16.85 -20.96 -25.43
CA LEU A 223 -16.01 -20.10 -26.28
C LEU A 223 -14.53 -20.52 -26.25
N HIS A 224 -14.05 -21.03 -25.12
CA HIS A 224 -12.68 -21.53 -24.99
C HIS A 224 -12.43 -22.82 -25.77
N SER A 225 -13.43 -23.71 -25.82
CA SER A 225 -13.31 -25.03 -26.46
C SER A 225 -13.21 -24.95 -28.00
N LYS A 226 -13.57 -23.82 -28.61
CA LYS A 226 -13.58 -23.61 -30.07
C LYS A 226 -12.94 -22.26 -30.46
N PRO A 227 -11.62 -22.07 -30.26
CA PRO A 227 -10.95 -20.80 -30.52
C PRO A 227 -10.86 -20.43 -32.02
N GLU A 228 -10.97 -21.42 -32.92
CA GLU A 228 -10.76 -21.25 -34.37
C GLU A 228 -12.06 -21.06 -35.18
N LYS A 229 -13.25 -21.22 -34.57
CA LYS A 229 -14.53 -20.99 -35.25
C LYS A 229 -15.11 -19.65 -34.78
N PRO A 230 -15.62 -18.79 -35.68
CA PRO A 230 -16.36 -17.61 -35.24
C PRO A 230 -17.47 -18.08 -34.30
N PRO A 231 -17.58 -17.51 -33.10
CA PRO A 231 -18.54 -18.00 -32.13
C PRO A 231 -19.93 -17.89 -32.73
N THR A 232 -20.65 -19.02 -32.77
CA THR A 232 -22.04 -19.08 -33.23
C THR A 232 -22.96 -18.23 -32.35
N THR A 233 -22.49 -17.91 -31.13
CA THR A 233 -23.17 -17.12 -30.12
C THR A 233 -22.60 -15.69 -30.11
N LYS A 234 -23.44 -14.70 -30.41
CA LYS A 234 -23.07 -13.28 -30.33
C LYS A 234 -23.11 -12.84 -28.87
N ILE A 235 -21.97 -12.43 -28.31
CA ILE A 235 -21.89 -11.88 -26.95
C ILE A 235 -22.36 -10.43 -26.98
N TYR A 236 -23.31 -10.09 -26.11
CA TYR A 236 -23.76 -8.72 -25.96
C TYR A 236 -22.92 -7.96 -24.93
N ARG A 237 -22.99 -6.63 -25.00
CA ARG A 237 -22.29 -5.74 -24.07
C ARG A 237 -22.64 -6.02 -22.61
N SER A 238 -23.89 -6.40 -22.33
CA SER A 238 -24.38 -6.79 -20.99
C SER A 238 -23.63 -8.01 -20.46
N ASP A 239 -23.59 -9.08 -21.23
CA ASP A 239 -23.04 -10.38 -20.82
C ASP A 239 -21.53 -10.26 -20.58
N PHE A 240 -20.85 -9.51 -21.46
CA PHE A 240 -19.44 -9.18 -21.29
C PHE A 240 -19.17 -8.40 -20.01
N TYR A 241 -20.00 -7.39 -19.73
CA TYR A 241 -19.85 -6.56 -18.53
C TYR A 241 -20.05 -7.39 -17.26
N GLU A 242 -21.03 -8.29 -17.24
CA GLU A 242 -21.23 -9.21 -16.13
C GLU A 242 -20.01 -10.13 -15.92
N MET A 243 -19.45 -10.69 -17.00
CA MET A 243 -18.23 -11.52 -16.93
C MET A 243 -17.07 -10.74 -16.35
N PHE A 244 -16.91 -9.51 -16.82
CA PHE A 244 -15.88 -8.61 -16.35
C PHE A 244 -15.98 -8.36 -14.84
N VAL A 245 -17.19 -8.08 -14.35
CA VAL A 245 -17.50 -7.87 -12.91
C VAL A 245 -17.15 -9.12 -12.09
N VAL A 246 -17.51 -10.31 -12.55
CA VAL A 246 -17.20 -11.58 -11.85
C VAL A 246 -15.69 -11.79 -11.69
N VAL A 247 -14.92 -11.58 -12.76
CA VAL A 247 -13.46 -11.72 -12.74
C VAL A 247 -12.81 -10.68 -11.82
N GLN A 248 -13.36 -9.46 -11.76
CA GLN A 248 -12.91 -8.42 -10.83
C GLN A 248 -13.14 -8.81 -9.36
N ILE A 249 -14.31 -9.37 -9.03
CA ILE A 249 -14.60 -9.83 -7.67
C ILE A 249 -13.61 -10.94 -7.26
N LEU A 250 -13.32 -11.87 -8.16
CA LEU A 250 -12.33 -12.92 -7.93
C LEU A 250 -10.92 -12.34 -7.68
N PHE A 251 -10.54 -11.31 -8.41
CA PHE A 251 -9.26 -10.60 -8.20
C PHE A 251 -9.20 -9.89 -6.84
N LYS A 252 -10.30 -9.25 -6.42
CA LYS A 252 -10.42 -8.65 -5.09
C LYS A 252 -10.20 -9.68 -3.98
N LYS A 253 -10.88 -10.83 -4.06
CA LYS A 253 -10.68 -11.94 -3.11
C LYS A 253 -9.22 -12.41 -3.06
N TYR A 254 -8.56 -12.50 -4.21
CA TYR A 254 -7.13 -12.84 -4.27
C TYR A 254 -6.25 -11.81 -3.52
N ASN A 255 -6.49 -10.52 -3.71
CA ASN A 255 -5.72 -9.46 -3.04
C ASN A 255 -5.99 -9.47 -1.52
N GLU A 256 -7.25 -9.58 -1.10
CA GLU A 256 -7.63 -9.67 0.32
C GLU A 256 -6.96 -10.85 1.01
N LEU A 257 -7.02 -12.05 0.40
CA LEU A 257 -6.37 -13.25 0.92
C LEU A 257 -4.85 -13.08 1.00
N SER A 258 -4.22 -12.58 -0.07
CA SER A 258 -2.77 -12.36 -0.14
C SER A 258 -2.29 -11.41 0.95
N ASN A 259 -3.01 -10.29 1.14
CA ASN A 259 -2.68 -9.29 2.16
C ASN A 259 -2.91 -9.82 3.57
N ARG A 260 -3.97 -10.60 3.79
CA ARG A 260 -4.24 -11.26 5.08
C ARG A 260 -3.12 -12.23 5.45
N MET A 261 -2.74 -13.13 4.53
CA MET A 261 -1.63 -14.07 4.76
C MET A 261 -0.31 -13.34 5.01
N LEU A 262 -0.04 -12.27 4.26
CA LEU A 262 1.16 -11.46 4.43
C LEU A 262 1.19 -10.72 5.77
N THR A 263 0.04 -10.28 6.28
CA THR A 263 -0.10 -9.61 7.58
C THR A 263 0.08 -10.61 8.71
N SER A 264 -0.55 -11.79 8.63
CA SER A 264 -0.34 -12.89 9.58
C SER A 264 1.15 -13.28 9.68
N CYS A 265 1.85 -13.38 8.54
CA CYS A 265 3.29 -13.62 8.51
C CYS A 265 4.14 -12.50 9.15
N ARG A 266 3.61 -11.27 9.31
CA ARG A 266 4.27 -10.17 10.03
C ARG A 266 3.94 -10.19 11.52
N GLU A 267 2.73 -10.58 11.90
CA GLU A 267 2.30 -10.69 13.30
C GLU A 267 3.11 -11.79 14.02
N PHE A 268 3.38 -12.92 13.36
CA PHE A 268 4.28 -13.96 13.88
C PHE A 268 5.71 -13.44 14.19
N LYS A 269 6.16 -12.35 13.54
CA LYS A 269 7.44 -11.70 13.85
C LYS A 269 7.38 -10.92 15.17
N GLN A 270 6.23 -10.36 15.52
CA GLN A 270 6.08 -9.52 16.71
C GLN A 270 6.01 -10.36 18.00
N GLU A 271 5.43 -11.57 17.94
CA GLU A 271 5.39 -12.48 19.11
C GLU A 271 6.76 -13.04 19.52
N TYR A 272 7.72 -13.13 18.60
CA TYR A 272 9.10 -13.59 18.89
C TYR A 272 10.10 -12.44 19.14
N THR A 273 9.63 -11.19 19.16
CA THR A 273 10.49 -10.02 19.41
C THR A 273 9.93 -9.18 20.56
N GLN A 274 10.21 -9.55 21.81
CA GLN A 274 10.14 -8.62 22.96
C GLN A 274 11.27 -8.90 23.97
N PRO A 275 11.73 -7.89 24.77
CA PRO A 275 11.23 -6.53 24.90
C PRO A 275 12.23 -5.45 24.43
N ALA A 276 11.67 -4.27 24.14
CA ALA A 276 12.39 -3.04 23.92
C ALA A 276 13.21 -2.64 25.15
N PHE A 277 14.41 -2.12 24.93
CA PHE A 277 15.15 -1.38 25.94
C PHE A 277 14.32 -0.18 26.37
N GLU A 278 14.02 -0.09 27.68
CA GLU A 278 13.54 1.13 28.31
C GLU A 278 14.61 2.22 28.13
N VAL A 279 14.34 3.16 27.23
CA VAL A 279 15.02 4.46 27.23
C VAL A 279 14.26 5.33 28.22
N LYS A 280 14.90 5.61 29.36
CA LYS A 280 14.41 6.59 30.34
C LYS A 280 14.19 7.93 29.65
N GLU A 281 12.95 8.41 29.68
CA GLU A 281 12.61 9.79 29.30
C GLU A 281 13.31 10.78 30.24
N PRO A 282 14.00 11.81 29.72
CA PRO A 282 14.31 13.00 30.51
C PRO A 282 13.05 13.88 30.62
N LYS A 283 12.75 14.31 31.85
CA LYS A 283 11.59 15.13 32.18
C LYS A 283 11.75 16.59 31.77
N LEU A 284 10.57 17.16 31.47
CA LEU A 284 10.11 18.54 31.67
C LEU A 284 10.25 19.52 30.50
N HIS A 285 9.43 19.34 29.46
CA HIS A 285 8.96 20.42 28.56
C HIS A 285 7.43 20.52 28.69
N GLN A 286 6.85 21.71 28.44
CA GLN A 286 5.38 21.86 28.49
C GLN A 286 4.75 20.80 27.56
N PRO A 287 3.78 20.00 28.03
CA PRO A 287 3.09 19.03 27.20
C PRO A 287 2.60 19.71 25.93
N PHE A 288 2.86 19.08 24.77
CA PHE A 288 2.43 19.56 23.45
C PHE A 288 0.96 20.00 23.44
N GLU A 289 0.12 19.31 24.21
CA GLU A 289 -1.29 19.62 24.45
C GLU A 289 -1.52 21.03 25.01
N ILE A 290 -0.73 21.46 26.01
CA ILE A 290 -0.83 22.82 26.59
C ILE A 290 -0.40 23.87 25.58
N ALA A 291 0.65 23.60 24.79
CA ALA A 291 1.13 24.52 23.78
C ALA A 291 0.11 24.69 22.64
N ILE A 292 -0.54 23.60 22.21
CA ILE A 292 -1.57 23.65 21.18
C ILE A 292 -2.82 24.37 21.65
N GLN A 293 -3.21 24.19 22.92
CA GLN A 293 -4.38 24.88 23.47
C GLN A 293 -4.19 26.40 23.41
N LYS A 294 -3.00 26.90 23.76
CA LYS A 294 -2.68 28.34 23.62
C LYS A 294 -2.78 28.84 22.18
N VAL A 295 -2.43 28.00 21.20
CA VAL A 295 -2.61 28.35 19.79
C VAL A 295 -4.08 28.41 19.44
N VAL A 296 -4.89 27.45 19.88
CA VAL A 296 -6.35 27.47 19.67
C VAL A 296 -6.95 28.74 20.26
N ASP A 297 -6.57 29.10 21.49
CA ASP A 297 -7.09 30.29 22.17
C ASP A 297 -6.72 31.57 21.39
N PHE A 298 -5.45 31.74 21.01
CA PHE A 298 -5.00 32.85 20.16
C PHE A 298 -5.78 32.93 18.84
N LEU A 299 -5.95 31.78 18.20
CA LEU A 299 -6.62 31.67 16.92
C LEU A 299 -8.13 32.01 17.03
N ARG A 300 -8.79 31.64 18.13
CA ARG A 300 -10.21 31.98 18.41
C ARG A 300 -10.41 33.46 18.71
N GLU A 301 -9.44 34.12 19.35
CA GLU A 301 -9.50 35.55 19.63
C GLU A 301 -9.40 36.39 18.35
N HIS A 302 -8.63 35.94 17.36
CA HIS A 302 -8.32 36.71 16.16
C HIS A 302 -9.12 36.28 14.92
N TYR A 303 -9.63 35.04 14.89
CA TYR A 303 -10.32 34.47 13.72
C TYR A 303 -11.55 33.66 14.11
N GLN A 304 -12.58 33.70 13.27
CA GLN A 304 -13.79 32.87 13.41
C GLN A 304 -13.53 31.45 12.91
N ILE A 305 -12.98 30.61 13.80
CA ILE A 305 -12.63 29.23 13.52
C ILE A 305 -13.73 28.29 13.99
N HIS A 306 -14.16 27.43 13.09
CA HIS A 306 -15.10 26.35 13.38
C HIS A 306 -14.38 25.10 13.88
N ALA A 307 -13.26 24.72 13.27
CA ALA A 307 -12.50 23.54 13.69
C ALA A 307 -11.00 23.65 13.36
N MET A 308 -10.18 22.97 14.16
CA MET A 308 -8.74 22.79 13.92
C MET A 308 -8.39 21.32 14.02
N LEU A 309 -7.84 20.77 12.94
CA LEU A 309 -7.49 19.36 12.79
C LEU A 309 -5.98 19.22 12.64
N LEU A 310 -5.37 18.31 13.42
CA LEU A 310 -3.95 18.02 13.31
C LEU A 310 -3.72 16.95 12.23
N ILE A 311 -2.96 17.30 11.18
CA ILE A 311 -2.61 16.35 10.13
C ILE A 311 -1.36 15.56 10.56
N ASN A 312 -0.33 16.26 11.04
CA ASN A 312 0.93 15.65 11.41
C ASN A 312 1.62 16.41 12.54
N LYS A 313 2.45 15.69 13.30
CA LYS A 313 3.33 16.22 14.35
C LYS A 313 4.73 15.64 14.16
N GLN A 314 5.72 16.52 14.08
CA GLN A 314 7.13 16.18 14.00
C GLN A 314 7.88 16.88 15.16
N GLN A 315 8.80 16.13 15.77
CA GLN A 315 9.68 16.66 16.81
C GLN A 315 11.09 16.74 16.25
N GLU A 316 11.61 17.95 16.11
CA GLU A 316 12.99 18.17 15.71
C GLU A 316 13.83 18.51 16.95
N SER A 317 14.95 17.79 17.11
CA SER A 317 15.97 18.11 18.10
C SER A 317 17.13 18.79 17.38
N TYR A 318 17.46 20.02 17.78
CA TYR A 318 18.64 20.71 17.30
C TYR A 318 19.73 20.65 18.36
N ASN A 319 20.80 19.90 18.07
CA ASN A 319 22.06 20.07 18.77
C ASN A 319 22.69 21.38 18.29
N SER A 320 22.52 22.46 19.06
CA SER A 320 23.24 23.70 18.78
C SER A 320 24.73 23.50 19.10
N THR A 321 25.50 22.95 18.16
CA THR A 321 26.95 23.06 18.20
C THR A 321 27.30 24.50 17.81
N LYS A 322 27.28 25.40 18.79
CA LYS A 322 27.95 26.69 18.63
C LYS A 322 29.43 26.40 18.41
N LEU A 323 29.89 26.58 17.18
CA LEU A 323 31.31 26.47 16.80
C LEU A 323 32.21 27.46 17.57
N PHE A 324 31.64 28.45 18.26
CA PHE A 324 32.36 29.34 19.17
C PHE A 324 31.49 29.68 20.40
N GLY A 325 31.73 28.99 21.53
CA GLY A 325 31.14 29.34 22.83
C GLY A 325 31.16 28.19 23.86
N THR A 326 31.83 28.38 24.99
CA THR A 326 32.08 27.37 26.05
C THR A 326 30.91 27.15 27.03
N LYS A 327 29.66 27.22 26.56
CA LYS A 327 28.50 26.83 27.38
C LYS A 327 27.55 25.99 26.55
N THR A 328 27.31 24.76 26.98
CA THR A 328 26.20 23.91 26.53
C THR A 328 24.91 24.67 26.76
N ALA A 329 24.34 25.23 25.68
CA ALA A 329 22.98 25.73 25.70
C ALA A 329 22.02 24.53 25.81
N PRO A 330 20.88 24.66 26.50
CA PRO A 330 19.88 23.60 26.55
C PRO A 330 19.44 23.21 25.14
N GLU A 331 19.20 21.92 24.92
CA GLU A 331 18.62 21.40 23.69
C GLU A 331 17.30 22.13 23.41
N HIS A 332 17.24 22.89 22.31
CA HIS A 332 16.01 23.52 21.87
C HIS A 332 15.26 22.50 21.02
N PHE A 333 14.20 21.93 21.57
CA PHE A 333 13.23 21.17 20.79
C PHE A 333 12.25 22.16 20.16
N THR A 334 12.19 22.19 18.83
CA THR A 334 11.13 22.89 18.12
C THR A 334 10.15 21.86 17.60
N PHE A 335 8.89 21.95 18.02
CA PHE A 335 7.82 21.15 17.45
C PHE A 335 7.43 21.76 16.10
N SER A 336 7.44 20.95 15.04
CA SER A 336 6.86 21.31 13.75
C SER A 336 5.59 20.50 13.54
N ALA A 337 4.50 21.16 13.17
CA ALA A 337 3.21 20.51 12.99
C ALA A 337 2.47 21.08 11.78
N THR A 338 1.62 20.25 11.18
CA THR A 338 0.72 20.69 10.11
C THR A 338 -0.72 20.63 10.60
N ALA A 339 -1.42 21.76 10.51
CA ALA A 339 -2.81 21.88 10.92
C ALA A 339 -3.71 22.31 9.76
N PHE A 340 -4.91 21.72 9.70
CA PHE A 340 -5.99 22.12 8.81
C PHE A 340 -7.06 22.88 9.59
N LEU A 341 -7.29 24.14 9.22
CA LEU A 341 -8.29 25.01 9.83
C LEU A 341 -9.55 25.06 8.97
N ILE A 342 -10.69 24.94 9.63
CA ILE A 342 -12.00 25.21 9.05
C ILE A 342 -12.49 26.52 9.65
N VAL A 343 -12.69 27.51 8.79
CA VAL A 343 -13.06 28.87 9.18
C VAL A 343 -14.42 29.26 8.62
N HIS A 344 -15.14 30.13 9.31
CA HIS A 344 -16.40 30.69 8.79
C HIS A 344 -16.13 31.67 7.64
N GLN A 345 -15.07 32.47 7.75
CA GLN A 345 -14.67 33.47 6.77
C GLN A 345 -13.22 33.26 6.34
N THR A 346 -12.89 33.65 5.11
CA THR A 346 -11.52 33.55 4.60
C THR A 346 -10.57 34.42 5.41
N ILE A 347 -9.46 33.85 5.86
CA ILE A 347 -8.40 34.59 6.53
C ILE A 347 -7.70 35.52 5.51
N PRO A 348 -7.56 36.84 5.78
CA PRO A 348 -7.04 37.82 4.82
C PRO A 348 -5.50 37.83 4.70
N ILE A 349 -4.81 36.87 5.31
CA ILE A 349 -3.35 36.74 5.31
C ILE A 349 -2.92 35.41 4.69
N ASN A 350 -1.69 35.33 4.18
CA ASN A 350 -1.18 34.11 3.56
C ASN A 350 -0.75 33.08 4.63
N PRO A 351 -0.74 31.77 4.31
CA PRO A 351 -0.34 30.69 5.23
C PRO A 351 0.98 30.88 5.96
N SER A 352 2.01 31.39 5.27
CA SER A 352 3.30 31.70 5.90
C SER A 352 3.18 32.79 6.97
N GLN A 353 2.40 33.84 6.71
CA GLN A 353 2.25 34.94 7.66
C GLN A 353 1.52 34.47 8.92
N LEU A 354 0.50 33.62 8.78
CA LEU A 354 -0.17 33.01 9.92
C LEU A 354 0.77 32.09 10.72
N THR A 355 1.56 31.28 10.01
CA THR A 355 2.61 30.43 10.61
C THR A 355 3.59 31.27 11.42
N ASP A 356 4.06 32.39 10.88
CA ASP A 356 5.02 33.28 11.55
C ASP A 356 4.41 34.02 12.74
N LEU A 357 3.15 34.47 12.65
CA LEU A 357 2.42 35.09 13.75
C LEU A 357 2.28 34.13 14.94
N VAL A 358 1.84 32.90 14.68
CA VAL A 358 1.70 31.87 15.73
C VAL A 358 3.07 31.47 16.28
N TYR A 359 4.07 31.31 15.43
CA TYR A 359 5.44 30.98 15.85
C TYR A 359 6.03 32.05 16.80
N ASN A 360 5.81 33.33 16.51
CA ASN A 360 6.25 34.43 17.35
C ASN A 360 5.44 34.51 18.66
N HIS A 361 4.12 34.32 18.60
CA HIS A 361 3.26 34.29 19.79
C HIS A 361 3.65 33.15 20.75
N MET A 362 4.07 32.00 20.22
CA MET A 362 4.53 30.85 20.98
C MET A 362 6.01 30.92 21.40
N ASN A 363 6.62 32.11 21.43
CA ASN A 363 8.02 32.33 21.79
C ASN A 363 9.00 31.43 21.02
N LYS A 364 8.69 31.13 19.75
CA LYS A 364 9.50 30.30 18.85
C LYS A 364 9.68 28.84 19.29
N GLN A 365 8.78 28.33 20.13
CA GLN A 365 8.83 26.95 20.64
C GLN A 365 8.12 25.95 19.71
N MET A 366 7.15 26.42 18.92
CA MET A 366 6.33 25.57 18.06
C MET A 366 5.99 26.28 16.74
N LYS A 367 6.35 25.65 15.63
CA LYS A 367 6.07 26.14 14.27
C LYS A 367 4.95 25.31 13.65
N ILE A 368 3.79 25.92 13.43
CA ILE A 368 2.63 25.25 12.84
C ILE A 368 2.40 25.77 11.42
N TYR A 369 2.41 24.86 10.45
CA TYR A 369 2.07 25.14 9.07
C TYR A 369 0.56 24.97 8.87
N PHE A 370 -0.10 26.07 8.51
CA PHE A 370 -1.56 26.09 8.39
C PHE A 370 -2.01 25.93 6.95
N THR A 371 -2.96 25.03 6.75
CA THR A 371 -3.83 24.98 5.57
C THR A 371 -5.25 25.31 6.03
N TRP A 372 -6.07 25.95 5.20
CA TRP A 372 -7.45 26.24 5.60
C TRP A 372 -8.43 26.24 4.43
N SER A 373 -9.69 26.02 4.78
CA SER A 373 -10.82 26.17 3.88
C SER A 373 -12.02 26.76 4.63
N THR A 374 -12.94 27.39 3.91
CA THR A 374 -14.16 27.90 4.53
C THR A 374 -15.16 26.76 4.76
N LEU A 375 -15.98 26.88 5.80
CA LEU A 375 -17.00 25.87 6.13
C LEU A 375 -17.89 25.53 4.92
N SER A 376 -18.32 26.56 4.18
CA SER A 376 -19.10 26.39 2.94
C SER A 376 -18.37 25.56 1.88
N LYS A 377 -17.07 25.79 1.68
CA LYS A 377 -16.27 25.05 0.70
C LYS A 377 -15.98 23.63 1.15
N VAL A 378 -15.78 23.41 2.45
CA VAL A 378 -15.60 22.07 3.02
C VAL A 378 -16.86 21.23 2.79
N ARG A 379 -18.05 21.79 3.06
CA ARG A 379 -19.33 21.11 2.79
C ARG A 379 -19.49 20.78 1.30
N GLU A 380 -19.28 21.77 0.43
CA GLU A 380 -19.34 21.57 -1.02
C GLU A 380 -18.36 20.48 -1.51
N GLN A 381 -17.09 20.54 -1.09
CA GLN A 381 -16.07 19.56 -1.48
C GLN A 381 -16.33 18.17 -0.92
N ALA A 382 -16.94 18.09 0.27
CA ALA A 382 -17.35 16.83 0.86
C ALA A 382 -18.50 16.17 0.09
N ASP A 383 -19.50 16.95 -0.30
CA ASP A 383 -20.62 16.51 -1.13
C ASP A 383 -20.11 16.00 -2.49
N TYR A 384 -19.09 16.65 -3.05
CA TYR A 384 -18.41 16.21 -4.28
C TYR A 384 -17.46 15.01 -4.10
N GLY A 385 -17.27 14.51 -2.87
CA GLY A 385 -16.50 13.28 -2.64
C GLY A 385 -14.99 13.48 -2.41
N ASN A 386 -14.54 14.60 -1.85
CA ASN A 386 -13.11 14.85 -1.60
C ASN A 386 -12.52 13.91 -0.53
N ASN A 387 -11.65 12.98 -0.92
CA ASN A 387 -11.14 11.95 -0.01
C ASN A 387 -10.13 12.45 1.03
N PHE A 388 -9.51 13.60 0.80
CA PHE A 388 -8.66 14.21 1.81
C PHE A 388 -9.50 14.74 2.98
N LEU A 389 -10.61 15.44 2.70
CA LEU A 389 -11.51 15.91 3.75
C LEU A 389 -12.08 14.73 4.56
N TYR A 390 -12.50 13.64 3.89
CA TYR A 390 -12.94 12.43 4.61
C TYR A 390 -11.86 11.86 5.53
N ARG A 391 -10.61 11.76 5.06
CA ARG A 391 -9.50 11.24 5.86
C ARG A 391 -9.17 12.13 7.06
N VAL A 392 -9.16 13.45 6.88
CA VAL A 392 -8.77 14.40 7.94
C VAL A 392 -9.92 14.64 8.95
N LEU A 393 -11.18 14.48 8.54
CA LEU A 393 -12.34 14.62 9.43
C LEU A 393 -12.68 13.34 10.21
N GLN A 394 -12.27 12.16 9.72
CA GLN A 394 -12.49 10.87 10.39
C GLN A 394 -11.38 10.47 11.37
N THR A 395 -10.24 11.16 11.37
CA THR A 395 -9.18 10.89 12.34
C THR A 395 -9.51 11.47 13.71
N ASP A 396 -9.10 10.79 14.79
CA ASP A 396 -9.19 11.27 16.18
C ASP A 396 -8.28 12.48 16.49
N ASN A 397 -7.80 13.17 15.46
CA ASN A 397 -6.83 14.27 15.55
C ASN A 397 -7.50 15.65 15.63
N VAL A 398 -8.76 15.71 16.06
CA VAL A 398 -9.49 16.97 16.25
C VAL A 398 -8.94 17.67 17.49
N ILE A 399 -8.30 18.82 17.29
CA ILE A 399 -7.80 19.65 18.41
C ILE A 399 -8.94 20.51 18.96
N PHE A 400 -9.70 21.14 18.06
CA PHE A 400 -10.78 22.04 18.42
C PHE A 400 -11.94 21.90 17.44
N LYS A 401 -13.17 22.02 17.95
CA LYS A 401 -14.40 21.99 17.18
C LYS A 401 -15.47 22.81 17.91
N GLU A 402 -16.17 23.66 17.17
CA GLU A 402 -17.26 24.49 17.69
C GLU A 402 -18.55 23.68 17.89
N ASP A 403 -18.91 22.82 16.93
CA ASP A 403 -20.09 21.96 17.00
C ASP A 403 -19.90 20.62 16.26
N ASP A 404 -20.85 19.69 16.40
CA ASP A 404 -20.82 18.38 15.75
C ASP A 404 -21.40 18.32 14.32
N GLN A 405 -21.70 19.46 13.69
CA GLN A 405 -22.34 19.44 12.36
C GLN A 405 -21.46 18.74 11.32
N LEU A 406 -20.14 18.98 11.36
CA LEU A 406 -19.18 18.40 10.42
C LEU A 406 -18.87 16.91 10.60
N THR A 407 -19.26 16.25 11.69
CA THR A 407 -19.03 14.80 11.84
C THR A 407 -20.27 13.98 11.54
N LYS A 408 -21.47 14.55 11.76
CA LYS A 408 -22.74 13.86 11.49
C LYS A 408 -22.98 13.63 9.99
N ASP A 409 -22.46 14.52 9.14
CA ASP A 409 -22.62 14.42 7.68
C ASP A 409 -21.55 13.51 7.01
N PHE A 410 -20.52 13.05 7.75
CA PHE A 410 -19.29 12.47 7.19
C PHE A 410 -19.04 10.99 7.54
N ASP A 411 -20.11 10.22 7.77
CA ASP A 411 -20.04 8.79 8.12
C ASP A 411 -19.77 7.87 6.90
N ARG A 412 -19.09 8.40 5.87
CA ARG A 412 -18.85 7.70 4.60
C ARG A 412 -17.36 7.46 4.39
N ALA A 413 -16.99 6.21 4.10
CA ALA A 413 -15.60 5.88 3.77
C ALA A 413 -15.19 6.53 2.43
N PRO A 414 -13.90 6.94 2.27
CA PRO A 414 -13.37 7.57 1.07
C PRO A 414 -13.86 6.90 -0.22
N TYR A 415 -14.38 7.69 -1.16
CA TYR A 415 -15.00 7.22 -2.41
C TYR A 415 -14.07 7.45 -3.60
N TYR A 416 -13.40 6.38 -4.01
CA TYR A 416 -12.53 6.35 -5.20
C TYR A 416 -13.29 5.84 -6.42
N TYR A 417 -13.24 6.58 -7.52
CA TYR A 417 -13.92 6.25 -8.78
C TYR A 417 -13.06 6.64 -9.99
N ILE A 418 -13.28 6.00 -11.14
CA ILE A 418 -12.32 6.08 -12.25
C ILE A 418 -12.09 7.49 -12.77
N GLN A 419 -13.14 8.32 -12.89
CA GLN A 419 -12.98 9.69 -13.40
C GLN A 419 -12.22 10.60 -12.42
N MET A 420 -12.23 10.30 -11.11
CA MET A 420 -11.36 10.99 -10.15
C MET A 420 -9.91 10.61 -10.39
N TRP A 421 -9.62 9.32 -10.56
CA TRP A 421 -8.28 8.84 -10.87
C TRP A 421 -7.74 9.49 -12.17
N GLU A 422 -8.53 9.53 -13.23
CA GLU A 422 -8.16 10.19 -14.49
C GLU A 422 -7.86 11.67 -14.30
N LYS A 423 -8.69 12.38 -13.50
CA LYS A 423 -8.45 13.79 -13.16
C LYS A 423 -7.13 13.97 -12.39
N LEU A 424 -6.81 13.09 -11.44
CA LEU A 424 -5.57 13.15 -10.67
C LEU A 424 -4.35 12.84 -11.54
N GLN A 425 -4.45 11.81 -12.38
CA GLN A 425 -3.40 11.45 -13.33
C GLN A 425 -3.12 12.62 -14.29
N LYS A 426 -4.16 13.22 -14.87
CA LYS A 426 -4.02 14.37 -15.75
C LYS A 426 -3.39 15.57 -15.03
N ARG A 427 -3.86 15.88 -13.82
CA ARG A 427 -3.28 16.97 -13.00
C ARG A 427 -1.81 16.73 -12.68
N TRP A 428 -1.42 15.49 -12.40
CA TRP A 428 -0.02 15.15 -12.20
C TRP A 428 0.78 15.35 -13.47
N GLN A 429 0.31 14.81 -14.60
CA GLN A 429 0.98 14.90 -15.89
C GLN A 429 1.23 16.37 -16.29
N ASP A 430 0.20 17.22 -16.18
CA ASP A 430 0.31 18.65 -16.47
C ASP A 430 1.39 19.35 -15.62
N ARG A 431 1.57 18.93 -14.36
CA ARG A 431 2.56 19.51 -13.45
C ARG A 431 3.96 18.94 -13.68
N PHE A 432 4.03 17.65 -13.97
CA PHE A 432 5.27 16.95 -14.27
C PHE A 432 5.90 17.47 -15.56
N ASP A 433 5.09 17.61 -16.63
CA ASP A 433 5.55 18.13 -17.91
C ASP A 433 6.05 19.58 -17.79
N ARG A 434 5.38 20.41 -16.98
CA ARG A 434 5.85 21.77 -16.68
C ARG A 434 7.16 21.78 -15.90
N ALA A 435 7.32 20.86 -14.94
CA ALA A 435 8.56 20.75 -14.17
C ALA A 435 9.74 20.37 -15.06
N LEU A 436 9.55 19.37 -15.94
CA LEU A 436 10.55 18.96 -16.92
C LEU A 436 10.88 20.08 -17.90
N TYR A 437 9.87 20.75 -18.46
CA TYR A 437 10.08 21.86 -19.38
C TYR A 437 10.92 22.98 -18.75
N LEU A 438 10.61 23.36 -17.49
CA LEU A 438 11.38 24.38 -16.76
C LEU A 438 12.84 23.95 -16.51
N GLN A 439 13.08 22.67 -16.25
CA GLN A 439 14.42 22.12 -16.09
C GLN A 439 15.18 22.05 -17.42
N GLU A 440 14.52 21.73 -18.53
CA GLU A 440 15.14 21.67 -19.86
C GLU A 440 15.56 23.05 -20.38
N LEU A 441 14.80 24.10 -20.06
CA LEU A 441 15.13 25.47 -20.43
C LEU A 441 16.51 25.93 -19.95
N THR A 442 17.05 25.34 -18.87
CA THR A 442 18.38 25.71 -18.37
C THR A 442 19.52 25.26 -19.27
N HIS A 443 19.26 24.30 -20.19
CA HIS A 443 20.24 23.80 -21.17
C HIS A 443 20.12 24.45 -22.54
N ALA A 444 19.02 25.17 -22.82
CA ALA A 444 18.76 25.78 -24.13
C ALA A 444 19.41 27.16 -24.32
N LEU A 445 19.94 27.77 -23.25
CA LEU A 445 20.49 29.13 -23.23
C LEU A 445 22.02 29.09 -23.37
N ASP A 446 22.51 28.76 -24.56
CA ASP A 446 23.93 28.42 -24.81
C ASP A 446 24.95 29.58 -24.76
N ASN A 447 24.53 30.85 -24.63
CA ASN A 447 25.45 31.97 -24.92
C ASN A 447 25.90 32.85 -23.75
N GLU A 448 25.18 32.95 -22.63
CA GLU A 448 25.67 33.54 -21.37
C GLU A 448 24.86 32.94 -20.21
N HIS A 449 25.50 32.16 -19.33
CA HIS A 449 24.79 31.47 -18.25
C HIS A 449 24.47 32.45 -17.10
N ASP A 450 23.24 32.95 -17.06
CA ASP A 450 22.71 33.57 -15.84
C ASP A 450 22.30 32.47 -14.84
N TYR A 451 23.23 32.12 -13.96
CA TYR A 451 22.97 31.12 -12.93
C TYR A 451 21.87 31.52 -11.95
N ILE A 452 21.58 32.82 -11.77
CA ILE A 452 20.48 33.27 -10.91
C ILE A 452 19.15 32.94 -11.58
N ALA A 453 19.05 33.17 -12.89
CA ALA A 453 17.88 32.77 -13.67
C ALA A 453 17.67 31.25 -13.63
N ASN A 454 18.74 30.45 -13.74
CA ASN A 454 18.65 29.00 -13.60
C ASN A 454 18.14 28.57 -12.23
N MET A 455 18.61 29.19 -11.13
CA MET A 455 18.08 28.89 -9.78
C MET A 455 16.57 29.13 -9.69
N ALA A 456 16.07 30.21 -10.31
CA ALA A 456 14.64 30.50 -10.36
C ALA A 456 13.85 29.49 -11.20
N LEU A 457 14.42 28.99 -12.30
CA LEU A 457 13.82 27.92 -13.08
C LEU A 457 13.76 26.61 -12.28
N PHE A 458 14.84 26.25 -11.58
CA PHE A 458 14.87 25.08 -10.70
C PHE A 458 13.88 25.19 -9.54
N GLU A 459 13.79 26.34 -8.86
CA GLU A 459 12.80 26.56 -7.81
C GLU A 459 11.38 26.35 -8.35
N ASN A 460 11.06 26.92 -9.51
CA ASN A 460 9.73 26.76 -10.11
C ASN A 460 9.44 25.32 -10.55
N ALA A 461 10.45 24.60 -11.05
CA ALA A 461 10.30 23.19 -11.42
C ALA A 461 9.96 22.33 -10.19
N ILE A 462 10.68 22.52 -9.07
CA ILE A 462 10.43 21.83 -7.80
C ILE A 462 9.04 22.22 -7.26
N VAL A 463 8.67 23.51 -7.32
CA VAL A 463 7.33 23.97 -6.92
C VAL A 463 6.23 23.28 -7.73
N GLN A 464 6.38 23.11 -9.05
CA GLN A 464 5.40 22.36 -9.85
C GLN A 464 5.28 20.91 -9.40
N ALA A 465 6.40 20.23 -9.13
CA ALA A 465 6.41 18.86 -8.62
C ALA A 465 5.72 18.76 -7.25
N CYS A 466 5.98 19.68 -6.30
CA CYS A 466 5.30 19.71 -5.01
C CYS A 466 3.78 19.95 -5.13
N ILE A 467 3.36 20.86 -6.02
CA ILE A 467 1.93 21.09 -6.30
C ILE A 467 1.29 19.82 -6.87
N GLY A 468 1.99 19.11 -7.75
CA GLY A 468 1.54 17.82 -8.29
C GLY A 468 1.39 16.76 -7.20
N LEU A 469 2.38 16.63 -6.31
CA LEU A 469 2.34 15.72 -5.16
C LEU A 469 1.13 16.00 -4.26
N LEU A 470 0.93 17.27 -3.85
CA LEU A 470 -0.22 17.66 -3.03
C LEU A 470 -1.56 17.41 -3.74
N ALA A 471 -1.62 17.66 -5.04
CA ALA A 471 -2.83 17.40 -5.81
C ALA A 471 -3.19 15.92 -5.85
N VAL A 472 -2.21 15.01 -5.91
CA VAL A 472 -2.45 13.56 -5.96
C VAL A 472 -2.71 12.98 -4.58
N PHE A 473 -1.87 13.29 -3.59
CA PHE A 473 -1.95 12.66 -2.27
C PHE A 473 -3.03 13.28 -1.39
N TRP A 474 -3.26 14.59 -1.50
CA TRP A 474 -4.20 15.34 -0.68
C TRP A 474 -5.39 15.89 -1.45
N GLU A 475 -5.50 15.67 -2.76
CA GLU A 475 -6.52 16.33 -3.60
C GLU A 475 -6.57 17.85 -3.40
N TYR A 476 -5.46 18.42 -2.90
CA TYR A 476 -5.39 19.77 -2.36
C TYR A 476 -4.70 20.69 -3.36
N LYS A 477 -5.29 21.86 -3.57
CA LYS A 477 -4.74 22.91 -4.40
C LYS A 477 -4.27 24.05 -3.50
N PRO A 478 -2.96 24.18 -3.24
CA PRO A 478 -2.45 25.26 -2.40
C PRO A 478 -2.69 26.62 -3.06
N SER A 479 -3.21 27.58 -2.28
CA SER A 479 -3.30 29.00 -2.67
C SER A 479 -1.95 29.72 -2.55
N TYR A 480 -1.06 29.20 -1.70
CA TYR A 480 0.26 29.75 -1.41
C TYR A 480 1.34 28.73 -1.79
N THR A 481 2.34 29.17 -2.56
CA THR A 481 3.25 28.28 -3.30
C THR A 481 4.74 28.57 -3.06
N SER A 482 5.10 29.07 -1.87
CA SER A 482 6.53 29.15 -1.51
C SER A 482 7.11 27.75 -1.37
N LEU A 483 8.36 27.58 -1.80
CA LEU A 483 8.98 26.26 -1.83
C LEU A 483 9.07 25.65 -0.43
N ASP A 484 9.53 26.41 0.56
CA ASP A 484 9.65 25.96 1.97
C ASP A 484 8.33 25.44 2.53
N TYR A 485 7.25 26.16 2.25
CA TYR A 485 5.91 25.77 2.69
C TYR A 485 5.47 24.48 2.01
N LEU A 486 5.59 24.38 0.69
CA LEU A 486 5.16 23.20 -0.06
C LEU A 486 5.98 21.95 0.29
N MET A 487 7.29 22.11 0.50
CA MET A 487 8.18 21.03 0.92
C MET A 487 7.81 20.52 2.30
N HIS A 488 7.45 21.41 3.23
CA HIS A 488 6.94 21.00 4.54
C HIS A 488 5.66 20.17 4.41
N LEU A 489 4.67 20.64 3.65
CA LEU A 489 3.43 19.89 3.43
C LEU A 489 3.68 18.53 2.76
N CYS A 490 4.65 18.43 1.84
CA CYS A 490 4.99 17.16 1.21
C CYS A 490 5.57 16.15 2.22
N ASN A 491 6.29 16.61 3.25
CA ASN A 491 6.84 15.75 4.30
C ASN A 491 5.79 15.06 5.17
N ASP A 492 4.52 15.41 5.04
CA ASP A 492 3.45 14.75 5.77
C ASP A 492 3.06 13.40 5.17
N PHE A 493 3.41 13.14 3.90
CA PHE A 493 3.09 11.89 3.22
C PHE A 493 4.28 11.26 2.47
N THR A 494 5.41 11.96 2.36
CA THR A 494 6.62 11.45 1.73
C THR A 494 7.89 12.03 2.33
N ASP A 495 8.91 11.20 2.56
CA ASP A 495 10.22 11.66 3.07
C ASP A 495 11.12 12.29 1.99
N LEU A 496 10.63 12.42 0.73
CA LEU A 496 11.42 12.91 -0.39
C LEU A 496 12.09 14.29 -0.16
N PRO A 497 11.39 15.32 0.37
CA PRO A 497 12.02 16.60 0.66
C PRO A 497 13.17 16.48 1.67
N LYS A 498 12.94 15.72 2.75
CA LYS A 498 13.94 15.43 3.79
C LYS A 498 15.18 14.75 3.21
N ASP A 499 14.99 13.64 2.49
CA ASP A 499 16.08 12.80 1.99
C ASP A 499 16.97 13.50 0.95
N ILE A 500 16.37 14.38 0.14
CA ILE A 500 17.07 15.02 -0.98
C ILE A 500 17.71 16.33 -0.55
N PHE A 501 17.00 17.17 0.20
CA PHE A 501 17.43 18.54 0.49
C PHE A 501 17.98 18.73 1.90
N TRP A 502 17.52 17.98 2.90
CA TRP A 502 17.88 18.19 4.31
C TRP A 502 19.00 17.27 4.78
N ASN A 503 20.10 17.29 4.03
CA ASN A 503 21.36 16.67 4.44
C ASN A 503 22.16 17.61 5.36
N SER A 504 22.85 17.07 6.37
CA SER A 504 23.58 17.83 7.39
C SER A 504 24.84 18.57 6.89
N SER A 505 25.10 18.56 5.58
CA SER A 505 26.27 19.21 5.01
C SER A 505 26.05 20.70 4.78
N TYR A 506 27.08 21.51 5.02
CA TYR A 506 27.06 22.95 4.75
C TYR A 506 26.71 23.27 3.29
N MET A 507 27.21 22.46 2.34
CA MET A 507 26.91 22.62 0.91
C MET A 507 25.43 22.37 0.59
N SER A 508 24.81 21.38 1.23
CA SER A 508 23.38 21.10 1.07
C SER A 508 22.52 22.24 1.61
N ALA A 509 22.85 22.78 2.78
CA ALA A 509 22.17 23.94 3.36
C ALA A 509 22.34 25.19 2.48
N ARG A 510 23.53 25.42 1.91
CA ARG A 510 23.78 26.51 0.94
C ARG A 510 22.90 26.35 -0.29
N ASN A 511 22.91 25.18 -0.93
CA ASN A 511 22.14 24.93 -2.16
C ASN A 511 20.63 25.07 -1.90
N TYR A 512 20.14 24.59 -0.77
CA TYR A 512 18.75 24.76 -0.37
C TYR A 512 18.36 26.25 -0.22
N ASN A 513 19.21 27.05 0.43
CA ASN A 513 19.01 28.50 0.56
C ASN A 513 19.05 29.23 -0.79
N LEU A 514 19.95 28.82 -1.71
CA LEU A 514 20.04 29.41 -3.05
C LEU A 514 18.75 29.19 -3.86
N ILE A 515 18.16 28.00 -3.75
CA ILE A 515 16.91 27.65 -4.45
C ILE A 515 15.72 28.39 -3.82
N THR A 516 15.55 28.31 -2.50
CA THR A 516 14.38 28.88 -1.79
C THR A 516 14.31 30.40 -1.88
N GLN A 517 15.46 31.08 -1.96
CA GLN A 517 15.54 32.54 -2.11
C GLN A 517 15.69 32.99 -3.57
N SER A 518 15.63 32.07 -4.54
CA SER A 518 15.99 32.36 -5.92
C SER A 518 15.13 33.47 -6.54
N LYS A 519 13.83 33.51 -6.26
CA LYS A 519 12.92 34.60 -6.67
C LYS A 519 13.32 35.96 -6.12
N ASN A 520 13.78 36.02 -4.88
CA ASN A 520 14.25 37.26 -4.26
C ASN A 520 15.58 37.69 -4.89
N HIS A 521 16.50 36.75 -5.10
CA HIS A 521 17.77 36.99 -5.77
C HIS A 521 17.58 37.49 -7.21
N LEU A 522 16.62 36.93 -7.95
CA LEU A 522 16.33 37.35 -9.32
C LEU A 522 15.77 38.78 -9.37
N ARG A 523 14.96 39.18 -8.39
CA ARG A 523 14.29 40.50 -8.37
C ARG A 523 15.16 41.61 -7.80
N HIS A 524 15.93 41.32 -6.77
CA HIS A 524 16.63 42.31 -5.96
C HIS A 524 18.16 42.17 -6.02
N GLY A 525 18.66 41.23 -6.82
CA GLY A 525 20.07 40.88 -6.91
C GLY A 525 20.47 39.81 -5.88
N CYS A 526 21.42 38.97 -6.27
CA CYS A 526 22.04 38.00 -5.36
C CYS A 526 23.27 38.64 -4.71
N PRO A 527 23.38 38.67 -3.37
CA PRO A 527 24.58 39.17 -2.70
C PRO A 527 25.77 38.22 -2.82
N TYR A 528 25.57 37.01 -3.38
CA TYR A 528 26.58 35.98 -3.52
C TYR A 528 26.86 35.68 -4.99
N LYS A 529 28.13 35.41 -5.31
CA LYS A 529 28.49 34.83 -6.60
C LYS A 529 28.03 33.37 -6.65
N ILE A 530 27.15 33.05 -7.62
CA ILE A 530 26.73 31.68 -7.91
C ILE A 530 27.74 31.11 -8.91
N SER A 531 28.32 29.96 -8.57
CA SER A 531 29.28 29.27 -9.45
C SER A 531 28.58 28.25 -10.35
N GLU A 532 29.23 27.88 -11.46
CA GLU A 532 28.80 26.78 -12.32
C GLU A 532 28.60 25.48 -11.52
N LYS A 533 29.50 25.22 -10.55
CA LYS A 533 29.39 24.07 -9.65
C LYS A 533 28.13 24.11 -8.78
N ASP A 534 27.75 25.29 -8.28
CA ASP A 534 26.49 25.45 -7.53
C ASP A 534 25.30 25.12 -8.44
N ASN A 535 25.31 25.63 -9.68
CA ASN A 535 24.27 25.36 -10.68
C ASN A 535 24.14 23.86 -10.99
N ASP A 536 25.23 23.17 -11.27
CA ASP A 536 25.25 21.72 -11.54
C ASP A 536 24.73 20.88 -10.37
N GLN A 537 25.08 21.28 -9.14
CA GLN A 537 24.60 20.59 -7.95
C GLN A 537 23.10 20.77 -7.77
N VAL A 538 22.60 21.99 -7.95
CA VAL A 538 21.17 22.27 -7.86
C VAL A 538 20.40 21.57 -8.98
N TYR A 539 20.92 21.55 -10.21
CA TYR A 539 20.34 20.77 -11.30
C TYR A 539 20.18 19.30 -10.92
N LYS A 540 21.23 18.66 -10.37
CA LYS A 540 21.18 17.26 -9.93
C LYS A 540 20.17 17.05 -8.79
N LEU A 541 20.00 18.01 -7.88
CA LEU A 541 18.99 17.94 -6.82
C LEU A 541 17.58 18.05 -7.40
N CYS A 542 17.37 18.98 -8.32
CA CYS A 542 16.10 19.18 -9.02
C CYS A 542 15.70 17.91 -9.79
N ASP A 543 16.61 17.37 -10.59
CA ASP A 543 16.42 16.14 -11.38
C ASP A 543 16.06 14.94 -10.50
N ARG A 544 16.83 14.75 -9.42
CA ARG A 544 16.59 13.67 -8.44
C ARG A 544 15.22 13.82 -7.79
N PHE A 545 14.82 15.04 -7.42
CA PHE A 545 13.53 15.27 -6.79
C PHE A 545 12.37 15.01 -7.75
N ILE A 546 12.40 15.56 -8.97
CA ILE A 546 11.35 15.39 -9.98
C ILE A 546 11.22 13.91 -10.36
N THR A 547 12.35 13.22 -10.59
CA THR A 547 12.35 11.79 -10.91
C THR A 547 11.80 10.94 -9.77
N ALA A 548 12.20 11.23 -8.53
CA ALA A 548 11.73 10.48 -7.37
C ALA A 548 10.24 10.74 -7.08
N ALA A 549 9.79 11.99 -7.22
CA ALA A 549 8.38 12.37 -7.11
C ALA A 549 7.53 11.61 -8.15
N GLY A 550 7.98 11.53 -9.40
CA GLY A 550 7.28 10.75 -10.43
C GLY A 550 7.15 9.27 -10.09
N LYS A 551 8.17 8.66 -9.48
CA LYS A 551 8.10 7.27 -9.02
C LYS A 551 7.09 7.06 -7.90
N GLU A 552 7.08 7.93 -6.88
CA GLU A 552 6.13 7.83 -5.77
C GLU A 552 4.68 8.13 -6.22
N VAL A 553 4.49 9.10 -7.11
CA VAL A 553 3.16 9.40 -7.67
C VAL A 553 2.64 8.24 -8.50
N ASN A 554 3.44 7.68 -9.40
CA ASN A 554 3.00 6.53 -10.21
C ASN A 554 2.59 5.35 -9.33
N LYS A 555 3.36 5.07 -8.26
CA LYS A 555 3.03 4.03 -7.28
C LYS A 555 1.72 4.33 -6.53
N HIS A 556 1.46 5.59 -6.19
CA HIS A 556 0.21 5.99 -5.53
C HIS A 556 -0.99 5.97 -6.49
N LEU A 557 -0.81 6.43 -7.73
CA LEU A 557 -1.83 6.36 -8.78
C LEU A 557 -2.17 4.91 -9.12
N ASP A 558 -1.19 3.99 -9.14
CA ASP A 558 -1.45 2.55 -9.30
C ASP A 558 -2.30 2.01 -8.14
N TYR A 559 -2.00 2.42 -6.90
CA TYR A 559 -2.81 2.07 -5.73
C TYR A 559 -4.24 2.62 -5.84
N LEU A 560 -4.41 3.91 -6.16
CA LEU A 560 -5.73 4.54 -6.33
C LEU A 560 -6.51 3.88 -7.47
N LYS A 561 -5.84 3.51 -8.55
CA LYS A 561 -6.44 2.79 -9.68
C LYS A 561 -7.04 1.47 -9.23
N ILE A 562 -6.30 0.70 -8.42
CA ILE A 562 -6.80 -0.55 -7.81
C ILE A 562 -8.03 -0.26 -6.94
N GLN A 563 -7.98 0.77 -6.08
CA GLN A 563 -9.10 1.15 -5.22
C GLN A 563 -10.36 1.58 -6.00
N CYS A 564 -10.22 2.26 -7.13
CA CYS A 564 -11.35 2.63 -7.99
C CYS A 564 -12.03 1.39 -8.57
N PHE A 565 -11.23 0.43 -9.06
CA PHE A 565 -11.76 -0.83 -9.60
C PHE A 565 -12.38 -1.75 -8.53
N GLU A 566 -11.91 -1.68 -7.28
CA GLU A 566 -12.47 -2.42 -6.13
C GLU A 566 -13.88 -1.96 -5.70
N ARG A 567 -14.34 -0.78 -6.15
CA ARG A 567 -15.65 -0.18 -5.82
C ARG A 567 -16.63 -0.02 -7.00
N GLU A 568 -16.15 0.15 -8.23
CA GLU A 568 -17.03 0.14 -9.43
C GLU A 568 -17.65 -1.24 -9.71
N THR A 569 -17.20 -2.28 -8.99
CA THR A 569 -17.96 -3.49 -8.72
C THR A 569 -19.08 -3.13 -7.72
N PRO A 570 -20.34 -2.91 -8.15
CA PRO A 570 -21.41 -2.69 -7.19
C PRO A 570 -21.55 -3.98 -6.40
N LEU A 571 -21.37 -3.87 -5.09
CA LEU A 571 -21.91 -4.82 -4.16
C LEU A 571 -23.42 -4.96 -4.45
N PHE A 572 -23.80 -6.10 -5.03
CA PHE A 572 -25.14 -6.69 -5.00
C PHE A 572 -25.56 -7.05 -3.56
N THR A 573 -25.27 -6.18 -2.58
CA THR A 573 -25.69 -6.31 -1.19
C THR A 573 -26.37 -5.02 -0.78
N LYS A 574 -27.60 -4.84 -1.27
CA LYS A 574 -28.70 -4.13 -0.59
C LYS A 574 -29.99 -4.35 -1.39
N SER A 575 -30.62 -5.48 -1.13
CA SER A 575 -32.07 -5.66 -1.26
C SER A 575 -32.48 -6.70 -0.23
N SER A 576 -32.64 -6.22 1.01
CA SER A 576 -33.51 -6.82 2.03
C SER A 576 -34.71 -5.90 2.16
#